data_AF-A0A661UEE2-F1
#
_entry.id   AF-A0A661UEE2-F1
#
_cell.length_a   1.000
_cell.length_b   1.000
_cell.length_c   1.000
_cell.angle_alpha   90.00
_cell.angle_beta   90.00
_cell.angle_gamma   90.00
#
_symmetry.space_group_name_H-M   'P 1'
#
loop_
_entity.id
_entity.type
_entity.pdbx_description
1 polymer ?
#
loop_
_entity_poly.entity_id
_entity_poly.type
_entity_poly.pdbx_seq_one_letter_code
_entity_poly.pdbx_strand_id
1 'polypeptide(L)'
;MTSVRSARPPCIECYSRARRQRTVHSRLGNRAVLDLSIRPQGPLLVRAGHTASEDSIPIEHNVQTPHGASPSVPYIPGSSLKGVMRSHFERVARSCGLAVCDPFSASSCARRALAKRSEQISDAKLYSEVLCAACKVFGCEAAAGRVSASDAMPSETNPPKRQLRATLPVDRFLGSGRSATVRDFEPVVGGEFKTRIVLENFELWQLAMIGIVLMDMDDGRVQIGGFRSKGYGLVSVGLDRCEFFFAKPNLPTNGVYGIGSLVSDHQRREFGYMSDDWLLLRLPQMSEHSPEGNHRPSVQYDVIADLFGLKYVLSSHDAIKSLLSMLTKNLLDYVSHHRPGERASDETQGSS
;
A
#
# COMPACT_ATOMS: atom_id res chain seq x y z
N MET A 1 -13.20 -54.91 -3.54
CA MET A 1 -14.03 -53.89 -4.22
C MET A 1 -14.67 -53.01 -3.17
N THR A 2 -13.98 -51.93 -2.79
CA THR A 2 -14.40 -50.98 -1.75
C THR A 2 -15.19 -49.84 -2.40
N SER A 3 -16.45 -49.72 -2.01
CA SER A 3 -17.41 -48.71 -2.48
C SER A 3 -16.96 -47.29 -2.12
N VAL A 4 -16.71 -46.47 -3.14
CA VAL A 4 -16.47 -45.03 -3.02
C VAL A 4 -17.81 -44.36 -2.74
N ARG A 5 -18.03 -43.90 -1.49
CA ARG A 5 -19.17 -43.04 -1.16
C ARG A 5 -18.95 -41.68 -1.84
N SER A 6 -19.76 -41.38 -2.85
CA SER A 6 -19.81 -40.06 -3.46
C SER A 6 -20.32 -39.05 -2.43
N ALA A 7 -19.52 -38.03 -2.14
CA ALA A 7 -19.95 -36.88 -1.36
C ALA A 7 -21.04 -36.15 -2.16
N ARG A 8 -22.27 -36.09 -1.63
CA ARG A 8 -23.35 -35.30 -2.24
C ARG A 8 -22.94 -33.81 -2.21
N PRO A 9 -23.19 -33.06 -3.30
CA PRO A 9 -22.96 -31.62 -3.29
C PRO A 9 -23.81 -30.95 -2.19
N PRO A 10 -23.30 -29.91 -1.50
CA PRO A 10 -24.03 -29.26 -0.43
C PRO A 10 -25.35 -28.69 -0.96
N CYS A 11 -26.43 -28.87 -0.20
CA CYS A 11 -27.76 -28.41 -0.60
C CYS A 11 -27.81 -26.87 -0.74
N ILE A 12 -28.76 -26.38 -1.55
CA ILE A 12 -29.03 -24.95 -1.77
C ILE A 12 -29.23 -24.17 -0.46
N GLU A 13 -29.69 -24.85 0.60
CA GLU A 13 -29.90 -24.24 1.91
C GLU A 13 -28.60 -24.06 2.72
N CYS A 14 -27.61 -24.94 2.54
CA CYS A 14 -26.24 -24.71 3.02
C CYS A 14 -25.57 -23.59 2.21
N TYR A 15 -25.82 -23.53 0.91
CA TYR A 15 -25.34 -22.45 0.04
C TYR A 15 -25.99 -21.09 0.38
N SER A 16 -27.25 -21.08 0.81
CA SER A 16 -27.98 -19.87 1.23
C SER A 16 -27.61 -19.41 2.65
N ARG A 17 -27.28 -20.33 3.57
CA ARG A 17 -26.69 -20.00 4.89
C ARG A 17 -25.28 -19.41 4.76
N ALA A 18 -24.45 -19.94 3.86
CA ALA A 18 -23.14 -19.34 3.54
C ALA A 18 -23.26 -17.92 2.93
N ARG A 19 -24.34 -17.63 2.19
CA ARG A 19 -24.66 -16.28 1.69
C ARG A 19 -25.18 -15.31 2.76
N ARG A 20 -25.63 -15.79 3.93
CA ARG A 20 -26.26 -14.96 4.98
C ARG A 20 -25.27 -14.27 5.94
N GLN A 21 -23.96 -14.51 5.81
CA GLN A 21 -22.93 -13.71 6.48
C GLN A 21 -21.82 -13.35 5.48
N ARG A 22 -22.10 -12.42 4.56
CA ARG A 22 -21.02 -11.74 3.83
C ARG A 22 -20.16 -11.00 4.86
N THR A 23 -18.91 -11.41 5.03
CA THR A 23 -17.96 -10.84 6.01
C THR A 23 -17.66 -9.39 5.65
N VAL A 24 -17.22 -8.58 6.62
CA VAL A 24 -17.00 -7.12 6.42
C VAL A 24 -16.12 -6.83 5.20
N HIS A 25 -15.04 -7.60 5.01
CA HIS A 25 -14.09 -7.38 3.90
C HIS A 25 -14.59 -7.87 2.54
N SER A 26 -15.68 -8.63 2.48
CA SER A 26 -16.29 -9.07 1.22
C SER A 26 -17.21 -8.01 0.58
N ARG A 27 -17.41 -6.88 1.26
CA ARG A 27 -18.16 -5.71 0.78
C ARG A 27 -17.23 -4.51 0.72
N LEU A 28 -17.49 -3.59 -0.21
CA LEU A 28 -16.79 -2.32 -0.26
C LEU A 28 -17.45 -1.35 0.73
N GLY A 29 -16.73 -0.98 1.79
CA GLY A 29 -17.13 -0.01 2.81
C GLY A 29 -16.54 1.38 2.54
N ASN A 30 -15.23 1.45 2.25
CA ASN A 30 -14.58 2.66 1.79
C ASN A 30 -13.48 2.37 0.77
N ARG A 31 -13.10 3.39 0.00
CA ARG A 31 -11.99 3.37 -0.95
C ARG A 31 -11.27 4.70 -0.96
N ALA A 32 -9.94 4.66 -0.97
CA ALA A 32 -9.08 5.80 -1.24
C ALA A 32 -8.26 5.53 -2.50
N VAL A 33 -8.21 6.50 -3.41
CA VAL A 33 -7.43 6.42 -4.65
C VAL A 33 -6.45 7.59 -4.67
N LEU A 34 -5.15 7.28 -4.66
CA LEU A 34 -4.06 8.23 -4.70
C LEU A 34 -3.39 8.14 -6.06
N ASP A 35 -3.53 9.17 -6.89
CA ASP A 35 -2.76 9.32 -8.13
C ASP A 35 -1.49 10.10 -7.82
N LEU A 36 -0.35 9.57 -8.28
CA LEU A 36 0.97 10.00 -7.87
C LEU A 36 1.91 10.14 -9.07
N SER A 37 2.87 11.05 -8.93
CA SER A 37 4.02 11.20 -9.82
C SER A 37 5.31 10.86 -9.10
N ILE A 38 6.14 9.99 -9.68
CA ILE A 38 7.46 9.65 -9.15
C ILE A 38 8.51 10.21 -10.11
N ARG A 39 9.41 11.06 -9.62
CA ARG A 39 10.51 11.64 -10.42
C ARG A 39 11.85 11.22 -9.82
N PRO A 40 12.74 10.56 -10.58
CA PRO A 40 14.08 10.26 -10.11
C PRO A 40 14.85 11.55 -9.79
N GLN A 41 15.39 11.65 -8.58
CA GLN A 41 16.30 12.73 -8.15
C GLN A 41 17.77 12.34 -8.35
N GLY A 42 18.00 11.12 -8.84
CA GLY A 42 19.29 10.56 -9.18
C GLY A 42 19.08 9.28 -9.99
N PRO A 43 20.12 8.46 -10.15
CA PRO A 43 20.03 7.21 -10.90
C PRO A 43 19.04 6.24 -10.25
N LEU A 44 18.08 5.75 -11.02
CA LEU A 44 17.09 4.76 -10.64
C LEU A 44 17.31 3.47 -11.44
N LEU A 45 17.43 2.33 -10.74
CA LEU A 45 17.59 1.02 -11.36
C LEU A 45 16.65 0.00 -10.71
N VAL A 46 15.54 -0.30 -11.37
CA VAL A 46 14.63 -1.40 -11.02
C VAL A 46 14.93 -2.56 -11.95
N ARG A 47 15.78 -3.49 -11.49
CA ARG A 47 16.37 -4.54 -12.36
C ARG A 47 15.31 -5.40 -13.04
N ALA A 48 15.46 -5.58 -14.35
CA ALA A 48 14.83 -6.69 -15.05
C ALA A 48 15.36 -8.02 -14.52
N GLY A 49 14.50 -9.05 -14.42
CA GLY A 49 14.98 -10.43 -14.22
C GLY A 49 15.97 -10.79 -15.32
N HIS A 50 16.93 -11.68 -15.05
CA HIS A 50 18.00 -11.99 -15.99
C HIS A 50 17.44 -12.56 -17.30
N THR A 51 17.46 -11.77 -18.38
CA THR A 51 17.46 -12.28 -19.75
C THR A 51 18.91 -12.28 -20.21
N ALA A 52 19.61 -13.37 -19.94
CA ALA A 52 20.92 -13.60 -20.55
C ALA A 52 20.69 -13.83 -22.04
N SER A 53 21.02 -12.85 -22.88
CA SER A 53 21.34 -13.11 -24.28
C SER A 53 22.79 -13.56 -24.35
N GLU A 54 23.04 -14.68 -25.01
CA GLU A 54 24.39 -15.18 -25.30
C GLU A 54 25.19 -14.10 -26.07
N ASP A 55 26.48 -13.97 -25.73
CA ASP A 55 27.51 -13.17 -26.41
C ASP A 55 27.78 -11.70 -26.02
N SER A 56 27.28 -11.18 -24.89
CA SER A 56 27.80 -9.90 -24.34
C SER A 56 27.82 -9.86 -22.81
N ILE A 57 28.71 -9.04 -22.22
CA ILE A 57 28.67 -8.74 -20.78
C ILE A 57 27.27 -8.19 -20.49
N PRO A 58 26.44 -8.87 -19.67
CA PRO A 58 25.04 -8.49 -19.53
C PRO A 58 24.93 -7.11 -18.87
N ILE A 59 24.42 -6.13 -19.62
CA ILE A 59 24.12 -4.80 -19.10
C ILE A 59 22.90 -4.91 -18.20
N GLU A 60 23.07 -4.62 -16.90
CA GLU A 60 21.92 -4.56 -15.97
C GLU A 60 21.07 -3.34 -16.32
N HIS A 61 19.82 -3.54 -16.74
CA HIS A 61 18.91 -2.46 -17.14
C HIS A 61 17.62 -2.46 -16.31
N ASN A 62 16.85 -1.38 -16.42
CA ASN A 62 15.54 -1.28 -15.80
C ASN A 62 14.55 -2.26 -16.45
N VAL A 63 13.59 -2.80 -15.72
CA VAL A 63 12.42 -3.50 -16.29
C VAL A 63 11.78 -2.65 -17.38
N GLN A 64 11.39 -3.29 -18.48
CA GLN A 64 10.86 -2.64 -19.66
C GLN A 64 9.48 -3.16 -20.02
N THR A 65 8.66 -2.31 -20.62
CA THR A 65 7.35 -2.66 -21.15
C THR A 65 7.04 -1.81 -22.39
N PRO A 66 6.24 -2.28 -23.36
CA PRO A 66 5.72 -1.43 -24.42
C PRO A 66 4.80 -0.33 -23.84
N HIS A 67 4.93 0.90 -24.33
CA HIS A 67 4.06 2.02 -23.92
C HIS A 67 3.95 3.09 -25.01
N GLY A 68 2.72 3.52 -25.31
CA GLY A 68 2.46 4.45 -26.42
C GLY A 68 3.03 3.92 -27.74
N ALA A 69 3.77 4.76 -28.45
CA ALA A 69 4.48 4.38 -29.68
C ALA A 69 5.83 3.66 -29.44
N SER A 70 6.29 3.56 -28.17
CA SER A 70 7.60 3.00 -27.86
C SER A 70 7.49 1.50 -27.54
N PRO A 71 8.24 0.62 -28.25
CA PRO A 71 8.16 -0.82 -28.05
C PRO A 71 8.79 -1.28 -26.73
N SER A 72 9.65 -0.45 -26.14
CA SER A 72 10.31 -0.75 -24.86
C SER A 72 10.65 0.55 -24.12
N VAL A 73 10.02 0.74 -22.96
CA VAL A 73 10.32 1.84 -22.04
C VAL A 73 10.49 1.33 -20.62
N PRO A 74 11.40 1.92 -19.83
CA PRO A 74 11.49 1.67 -18.41
C PRO A 74 10.16 1.99 -17.70
N TYR A 75 9.81 1.18 -16.70
CA TYR A 75 8.69 1.44 -15.80
C TYR A 75 9.04 0.98 -14.38
N ILE A 76 8.23 1.34 -13.37
CA ILE A 76 8.39 0.82 -12.01
C ILE A 76 7.25 -0.16 -11.74
N PRO A 77 7.49 -1.47 -11.55
CA PRO A 77 6.42 -2.42 -11.29
C PRO A 77 5.70 -2.09 -9.98
N GLY A 78 4.37 -2.20 -9.98
CA GLY A 78 3.53 -1.97 -8.81
C GLY A 78 3.87 -2.92 -7.67
N SER A 79 4.31 -4.15 -7.99
CA SER A 79 4.85 -5.11 -7.02
C SER A 79 6.14 -4.61 -6.36
N SER A 80 7.03 -3.97 -7.12
CA SER A 80 8.27 -3.36 -6.61
C SER A 80 7.95 -2.17 -5.72
N LEU A 81 7.05 -1.28 -6.16
CA LEU A 81 6.61 -0.12 -5.37
C LEU A 81 5.96 -0.58 -4.06
N LYS A 82 5.00 -1.50 -4.13
CA LYS A 82 4.34 -2.10 -2.96
C LYS A 82 5.35 -2.78 -2.02
N GLY A 83 6.38 -3.44 -2.56
CA GLY A 83 7.45 -4.05 -1.78
C GLY A 83 8.29 -3.03 -1.01
N VAL A 84 8.67 -1.91 -1.65
CA VAL A 84 9.38 -0.81 -0.99
C VAL A 84 8.52 -0.20 0.12
N MET A 85 7.24 0.08 -0.19
CA MET A 85 6.30 0.62 0.78
C MET A 85 6.13 -0.30 1.98
N ARG A 86 5.96 -1.61 1.74
CA ARG A 86 5.84 -2.61 2.81
C ARG A 86 7.09 -2.64 3.67
N SER A 87 8.27 -2.70 3.08
CA SER A 87 9.53 -2.77 3.82
C SER A 87 9.72 -1.56 4.73
N HIS A 88 9.42 -0.36 4.23
CA HIS A 88 9.50 0.86 5.04
C HIS A 88 8.41 0.93 6.11
N PHE A 89 7.16 0.59 5.76
CA PHE A 89 6.07 0.46 6.73
C PHE A 89 6.45 -0.47 7.88
N GLU A 90 7.01 -1.64 7.57
CA GLU A 90 7.40 -2.63 8.59
C GLU A 90 8.48 -2.08 9.52
N ARG A 91 9.42 -1.27 9.00
CA ARG A 91 10.42 -0.59 9.83
C ARG A 91 9.77 0.41 10.78
N VAL A 92 8.91 1.29 10.26
CA VAL A 92 8.21 2.29 11.07
C VAL A 92 7.32 1.63 12.12
N ALA A 93 6.55 0.61 11.73
CA ALA A 93 5.68 -0.13 12.64
C ALA A 93 6.47 -0.79 13.79
N ARG A 94 7.62 -1.42 13.51
CA ARG A 94 8.50 -1.96 14.55
C ARG A 94 9.04 -0.86 15.47
N SER A 95 9.46 0.29 14.94
CA SER A 95 9.89 1.45 15.74
C SER A 95 8.77 2.00 16.64
N CYS A 96 7.52 1.91 16.21
CA CYS A 96 6.36 2.29 17.00
C CYS A 96 5.95 1.25 18.05
N GLY A 97 6.57 0.06 18.07
CA GLY A 97 6.23 -1.04 18.98
C GLY A 97 5.05 -1.91 18.50
N LEU A 98 4.65 -1.80 17.23
CA LEU A 98 3.60 -2.64 16.66
C LEU A 98 4.16 -4.02 16.26
N ALA A 99 3.33 -5.05 16.43
CA ALA A 99 3.67 -6.40 15.97
C ALA A 99 3.80 -6.44 14.43
N VAL A 100 4.93 -6.98 13.96
CA VAL A 100 5.22 -7.24 12.54
C VAL A 100 5.92 -8.60 12.44
N CYS A 101 5.35 -9.54 11.69
CA CYS A 101 5.96 -10.85 11.51
C CYS A 101 7.10 -10.82 10.48
N ASP A 102 8.05 -11.75 10.60
CA ASP A 102 8.91 -12.14 9.48
C ASP A 102 8.11 -13.08 8.55
N PRO A 103 7.87 -12.72 7.27
CA PRO A 103 7.12 -13.55 6.33
C PRO A 103 7.75 -14.92 6.08
N PHE A 104 9.07 -15.07 6.26
CA PHE A 104 9.79 -16.33 6.04
C PHE A 104 9.89 -17.21 7.30
N SER A 105 9.49 -16.69 8.46
CA SER A 105 9.52 -17.43 9.71
C SER A 105 8.37 -18.44 9.81
N ALA A 106 8.56 -19.50 10.60
CA ALA A 106 7.49 -20.44 10.96
C ALA A 106 6.34 -19.76 11.72
N SER A 107 6.62 -18.66 12.42
CA SER A 107 5.66 -17.82 13.15
C SER A 107 4.97 -16.77 12.28
N SER A 108 5.14 -16.78 10.95
CA SER A 108 4.55 -15.78 10.08
C SER A 108 3.02 -15.78 10.15
N CYS A 109 2.40 -14.63 9.91
CA CYS A 109 0.94 -14.52 9.87
C CYS A 109 0.32 -15.50 8.87
N ALA A 110 0.97 -15.73 7.72
CA ALA A 110 0.52 -16.70 6.72
C ALA A 110 0.49 -18.13 7.30
N ARG A 111 1.59 -18.58 7.92
CA ARG A 111 1.68 -19.93 8.51
C ARG A 111 0.70 -20.12 9.67
N ARG A 112 0.61 -19.13 10.57
CA ARG A 112 -0.36 -19.13 11.68
C ARG A 112 -1.81 -19.17 11.18
N ALA A 113 -2.12 -18.39 10.16
CA ALA A 113 -3.45 -18.36 9.55
C ALA A 113 -3.81 -19.69 8.88
N LEU A 114 -2.87 -20.31 8.16
CA LEU A 114 -3.08 -21.63 7.55
C LEU A 114 -3.31 -22.72 8.59
N ALA A 115 -2.54 -22.72 9.69
CA ALA A 115 -2.76 -23.64 10.81
C ALA A 115 -4.16 -23.48 11.40
N LYS A 116 -4.57 -22.24 11.72
CA LYS A 116 -5.88 -21.94 12.30
C LYS A 116 -7.07 -22.08 11.32
N ARG A 117 -6.85 -22.06 10.00
CA ARG A 117 -7.93 -22.33 9.03
C ARG A 117 -8.43 -23.76 9.11
N SER A 118 -7.59 -24.71 9.51
CA SER A 118 -8.03 -26.07 9.82
C SER A 118 -9.03 -26.12 11.00
N GLU A 119 -8.99 -25.10 11.87
CA GLU A 119 -9.84 -24.94 13.05
C GLU A 119 -11.09 -24.06 12.78
N GLN A 120 -11.38 -23.71 11.52
CA GLN A 120 -12.53 -22.88 11.12
C GLN A 120 -12.60 -21.48 11.78
N ILE A 121 -11.45 -20.81 11.96
CA ILE A 121 -11.41 -19.42 12.45
C ILE A 121 -12.19 -18.46 11.54
N SER A 122 -12.93 -17.51 12.13
CA SER A 122 -13.65 -16.47 11.39
C SER A 122 -12.72 -15.42 10.78
N ASP A 123 -13.16 -14.74 9.71
CA ASP A 123 -12.42 -13.64 9.09
C ASP A 123 -12.08 -12.52 10.08
N ALA A 124 -12.99 -12.28 11.04
CA ALA A 124 -12.81 -11.26 12.07
C ALA A 124 -11.64 -11.62 12.99
N LYS A 125 -11.61 -12.86 13.52
CA LYS A 125 -10.51 -13.34 14.37
C LYS A 125 -9.20 -13.48 13.60
N LEU A 126 -9.26 -13.89 12.33
CA LEU A 126 -8.09 -13.89 11.46
C LEU A 126 -7.49 -12.48 11.38
N TYR A 127 -8.32 -11.47 11.13
CA TYR A 127 -7.88 -10.09 11.07
C TYR A 127 -7.37 -9.57 12.42
N SER A 128 -8.12 -9.75 13.51
CA SER A 128 -7.83 -9.13 14.81
C SER A 128 -6.70 -9.83 15.57
N GLU A 129 -6.65 -11.16 15.57
CA GLU A 129 -5.75 -11.96 16.43
C GLU A 129 -4.52 -12.55 15.71
N VAL A 130 -4.59 -12.70 14.37
CA VAL A 130 -3.54 -13.39 13.60
C VAL A 130 -2.70 -12.42 12.78
N LEU A 131 -3.34 -11.51 12.05
CA LEU A 131 -2.63 -10.58 11.17
C LEU A 131 -1.90 -9.50 11.98
N CYS A 132 -0.60 -9.37 11.72
CA CYS A 132 0.22 -8.28 12.21
C CYS A 132 -0.13 -6.96 11.48
N ALA A 133 0.36 -5.82 11.96
CA ALA A 133 0.04 -4.51 11.39
C ALA A 133 0.34 -4.44 9.88
N ALA A 134 1.48 -4.99 9.44
CA ALA A 134 1.85 -5.01 8.03
C ALA A 134 0.96 -5.93 7.20
N CYS A 135 0.59 -7.11 7.71
CA CYS A 135 -0.29 -8.02 6.98
C CYS A 135 -1.73 -7.51 6.89
N LYS A 136 -2.20 -6.70 7.86
CA LYS A 136 -3.50 -6.01 7.77
C LYS A 136 -3.58 -5.02 6.60
N VAL A 137 -2.43 -4.46 6.19
CA VAL A 137 -2.34 -3.46 5.10
C VAL A 137 -1.93 -4.10 3.77
N PHE A 138 -0.82 -4.84 3.75
CA PHE A 138 -0.22 -5.36 2.51
C PHE A 138 -0.69 -6.78 2.15
N GLY A 139 -1.28 -7.50 3.10
CA GLY A 139 -1.71 -8.88 2.93
C GLY A 139 -0.61 -9.92 3.17
N CYS A 140 -1.02 -11.17 3.09
CA CYS A 140 -0.17 -12.36 3.10
C CYS A 140 -0.84 -13.48 2.29
N GLU A 141 -0.20 -14.63 2.12
CA GLU A 141 -0.76 -15.76 1.35
C GLU A 141 -2.14 -16.22 1.86
N ALA A 142 -2.43 -16.03 3.15
CA ALA A 142 -3.69 -16.45 3.77
C ALA A 142 -4.79 -15.36 3.79
N ALA A 143 -4.47 -14.10 3.48
CA ALA A 143 -5.40 -12.98 3.58
C ALA A 143 -5.02 -11.85 2.62
N ALA A 144 -6.01 -11.35 1.86
CA ALA A 144 -5.84 -10.23 0.96
C ALA A 144 -5.40 -8.96 1.71
N GLY A 145 -4.51 -8.19 1.08
CA GLY A 145 -4.15 -6.86 1.55
C GLY A 145 -5.22 -5.84 1.20
N ARG A 146 -5.12 -4.66 1.81
CA ARG A 146 -5.99 -3.51 1.55
C ARG A 146 -5.38 -2.49 0.61
N VAL A 147 -4.06 -2.53 0.42
CA VAL A 147 -3.35 -1.62 -0.49
C VAL A 147 -2.93 -2.35 -1.77
N SER A 148 -3.20 -1.71 -2.90
CA SER A 148 -2.66 -2.07 -4.21
C SER A 148 -1.94 -0.89 -4.82
N ALA A 149 -0.93 -1.17 -5.65
CA ALA A 149 -0.18 -0.18 -6.39
C ALA A 149 -0.13 -0.64 -7.85
N SER A 150 -0.55 0.23 -8.76
CA SER A 150 -0.40 0.00 -10.20
C SER A 150 1.06 0.16 -10.62
N ASP A 151 1.41 -0.42 -11.76
CA ASP A 151 2.69 -0.13 -12.41
C ASP A 151 2.82 1.39 -12.64
N ALA A 152 3.97 1.94 -12.27
CA ALA A 152 4.29 3.34 -12.54
C ALA A 152 4.80 3.46 -13.97
N MET A 153 3.94 3.96 -14.84
CA MET A 153 4.21 4.09 -16.27
C MET A 153 4.85 5.44 -16.58
N PRO A 154 5.80 5.51 -17.52
CA PRO A 154 6.45 6.76 -17.86
C PRO A 154 5.44 7.77 -18.44
N SER A 155 5.60 9.04 -18.07
CA SER A 155 4.82 10.14 -18.62
C SER A 155 5.20 10.40 -20.07
N GLU A 156 4.22 10.56 -20.96
CA GLU A 156 4.46 10.91 -22.37
C GLU A 156 5.10 12.30 -22.51
N THR A 157 4.80 13.22 -21.60
CA THR A 157 5.30 14.60 -21.64
C THR A 157 6.70 14.75 -21.04
N ASN A 158 7.12 13.80 -20.19
CA ASN A 158 8.44 13.79 -19.55
C ASN A 158 9.00 12.36 -19.50
N PRO A 159 9.41 11.81 -20.66
CA PRO A 159 9.83 10.42 -20.78
C PRO A 159 11.16 10.14 -20.06
N PRO A 160 11.40 8.87 -19.66
CA PRO A 160 12.59 8.48 -18.92
C PRO A 160 13.87 8.65 -19.75
N LYS A 161 14.90 9.21 -19.11
CA LYS A 161 16.23 9.34 -19.69
C LYS A 161 17.13 8.23 -19.19
N ARG A 162 17.70 7.45 -20.09
CA ARG A 162 18.63 6.34 -19.79
C ARG A 162 20.07 6.81 -19.88
N GLN A 163 20.93 6.32 -19.00
CA GLN A 163 22.36 6.62 -19.04
C GLN A 163 23.15 5.34 -18.81
N LEU A 164 24.00 4.95 -19.76
CA LEU A 164 24.95 3.86 -19.55
C LEU A 164 26.01 4.28 -18.52
N ARG A 165 26.25 3.44 -17.52
CA ARG A 165 27.28 3.64 -16.50
C ARG A 165 28.09 2.36 -16.32
N ALA A 166 29.41 2.50 -16.32
CA ALA A 166 30.34 1.44 -15.97
C ALA A 166 30.71 1.53 -14.48
N THR A 167 30.68 0.41 -13.77
CA THR A 167 31.35 0.31 -12.46
C THR A 167 32.62 -0.51 -12.60
N LEU A 168 33.75 0.09 -12.23
CA LEU A 168 35.04 -0.58 -12.12
C LEU A 168 35.27 -1.00 -10.67
N PRO A 169 35.30 -2.32 -10.37
CA PRO A 169 35.76 -2.77 -9.06
C PRO A 169 37.24 -2.41 -8.91
N VAL A 170 37.55 -1.64 -7.87
CA VAL A 170 38.92 -1.28 -7.51
C VAL A 170 39.42 -2.29 -6.49
N ASP A 171 40.55 -2.94 -6.79
CA ASP A 171 41.26 -3.77 -5.84
C ASP A 171 41.90 -2.87 -4.77
N ARG A 172 41.47 -2.99 -3.52
CA ARG A 172 41.94 -2.11 -2.42
C ARG A 172 43.39 -2.36 -2.03
N PHE A 173 44.00 -3.48 -2.43
CA PHE A 173 45.40 -3.77 -2.17
C PHE A 173 46.32 -3.31 -3.31
N LEU A 174 45.87 -3.47 -4.56
CA LEU A 174 46.68 -3.15 -5.74
C LEU A 174 46.40 -1.74 -6.31
N GLY A 175 45.33 -1.07 -5.88
CA GLY A 175 44.90 0.24 -6.37
C GLY A 175 44.46 0.26 -7.84
N SER A 176 44.56 -0.87 -8.55
CA SER A 176 44.20 -1.03 -9.96
C SER A 176 42.81 -1.64 -10.13
N GLY A 177 42.13 -1.24 -11.21
CA GLY A 177 40.83 -1.79 -11.58
C GLY A 177 40.97 -3.18 -12.21
N ARG A 178 40.12 -4.14 -11.82
CA ARG A 178 40.06 -5.45 -12.48
C ARG A 178 39.08 -5.40 -13.65
N SER A 179 39.61 -5.24 -14.87
CA SER A 179 38.81 -5.13 -16.11
C SER A 179 37.84 -6.31 -16.34
N ALA A 180 38.20 -7.52 -15.90
CA ALA A 180 37.33 -8.71 -16.01
C ALA A 180 36.02 -8.66 -15.16
N THR A 181 35.80 -7.58 -14.40
CA THR A 181 34.63 -7.44 -13.51
C THR A 181 33.86 -6.13 -13.73
N VAL A 182 34.13 -5.40 -14.82
CA VAL A 182 33.33 -4.22 -15.19
C VAL A 182 31.88 -4.67 -15.33
N ARG A 183 31.00 -4.06 -14.54
CA ARG A 183 29.56 -4.22 -14.72
C ARG A 183 29.01 -2.92 -15.24
N ASP A 184 28.48 -3.01 -16.46
CA ASP A 184 27.74 -1.94 -17.09
C ASP A 184 26.27 -2.06 -16.71
N PHE A 185 25.65 -0.92 -16.46
CA PHE A 185 24.25 -0.85 -16.12
C PHE A 185 23.65 0.45 -16.65
N GLU A 186 22.36 0.39 -16.96
CA GLU A 186 21.61 1.47 -17.62
C GLU A 186 20.49 1.97 -16.69
N PRO A 187 20.82 2.81 -15.68
CA PRO A 187 19.81 3.46 -14.86
C PRO A 187 19.02 4.51 -15.65
N VAL A 188 17.83 4.80 -15.15
CA VAL A 188 17.07 6.00 -15.50
C VAL A 188 17.59 7.15 -14.65
N VAL A 189 17.91 8.29 -15.25
CA VAL A 189 18.49 9.47 -14.57
C VAL A 189 17.58 10.69 -14.62
N GLY A 190 16.36 10.54 -15.14
CA GLY A 190 15.35 11.59 -15.19
C GLY A 190 14.08 11.09 -15.88
N GLY A 191 13.07 11.93 -15.92
CA GLY A 191 11.72 11.59 -16.38
C GLY A 191 10.71 11.58 -15.24
N GLU A 192 9.46 11.27 -15.57
CA GLU A 192 8.36 11.17 -14.62
C GLU A 192 7.62 9.85 -14.84
N PHE A 193 7.21 9.20 -13.75
CA PHE A 193 6.38 7.99 -13.77
C PHE A 193 5.07 8.26 -13.05
N LYS A 194 3.94 8.00 -13.69
CA LYS A 194 2.60 8.12 -13.12
C LYS A 194 2.14 6.77 -12.59
N THR A 195 1.63 6.75 -11.36
CA THR A 195 1.09 5.55 -10.74
C THR A 195 -0.17 5.86 -9.93
N ARG A 196 -0.85 4.80 -9.50
CA ARG A 196 -2.04 4.84 -8.67
C ARG A 196 -1.90 3.88 -7.51
N ILE A 197 -2.14 4.36 -6.30
CA ILE A 197 -2.27 3.55 -5.09
C ILE A 197 -3.74 3.53 -4.68
N VAL A 198 -4.30 2.35 -4.47
CA VAL A 198 -5.67 2.18 -4.02
C VAL A 198 -5.68 1.50 -2.66
N LEU A 199 -6.43 2.08 -1.72
CA LEU A 199 -6.77 1.44 -0.45
C LEU A 199 -8.26 1.11 -0.43
N GLU A 200 -8.61 -0.11 -0.03
CA GLU A 200 -10.01 -0.55 0.12
C GLU A 200 -10.26 -1.09 1.53
N ASN A 201 -11.43 -0.75 2.09
CA ASN A 201 -11.83 -1.16 3.43
C ASN A 201 -10.78 -0.82 4.50
N PHE A 202 -10.17 0.37 4.40
CA PHE A 202 -9.07 0.79 5.24
C PHE A 202 -9.55 1.44 6.54
N GLU A 203 -8.77 1.27 7.61
CA GLU A 203 -8.82 2.12 8.80
C GLU A 203 -7.91 3.35 8.60
N LEU A 204 -8.21 4.48 9.24
CA LEU A 204 -7.47 5.73 9.07
C LEU A 204 -5.99 5.61 9.46
N TRP A 205 -5.64 4.79 10.45
CA TRP A 205 -4.24 4.53 10.81
C TRP A 205 -3.45 3.88 9.65
N GLN A 206 -4.12 3.09 8.81
CA GLN A 206 -3.50 2.43 7.65
C GLN A 206 -3.20 3.45 6.56
N LEU A 207 -4.16 4.33 6.28
CA LEU A 207 -3.96 5.45 5.36
C LEU A 207 -2.88 6.42 5.87
N ALA A 208 -2.85 6.70 7.18
CA ALA A 208 -1.80 7.50 7.81
C ALA A 208 -0.40 6.90 7.56
N MET A 209 -0.25 5.59 7.77
CA MET A 209 1.01 4.88 7.53
C MET A 209 1.42 4.90 6.06
N ILE A 210 0.48 4.72 5.12
CA ILE A 210 0.78 4.90 3.69
C ILE A 210 1.23 6.34 3.41
N GLY A 211 0.59 7.33 4.03
CA GLY A 211 0.99 8.73 3.92
C GLY A 211 2.42 8.98 4.41
N ILE A 212 2.79 8.45 5.57
CA ILE A 212 4.17 8.53 6.11
C ILE A 212 5.16 7.93 5.12
N VAL A 213 4.86 6.74 4.56
CA VAL A 213 5.73 6.10 3.58
C VAL A 213 5.92 6.98 2.34
N LEU A 214 4.85 7.61 1.83
CA LEU A 214 4.94 8.49 0.65
C LEU A 214 5.70 9.78 0.95
N MET A 215 5.50 10.37 2.13
CA MET A 215 6.25 11.55 2.57
C MET A 215 7.73 11.22 2.78
N ASP A 216 8.05 10.07 3.36
CA ASP A 216 9.44 9.63 3.54
C ASP A 216 10.12 9.27 2.21
N MET A 217 9.37 8.83 1.20
CA MET A 217 9.88 8.69 -0.16
C MET A 217 10.23 10.05 -0.77
N ASP A 218 9.32 11.03 -0.65
CA ASP A 218 9.52 12.41 -1.14
C ASP A 218 10.70 13.11 -0.47
N ASP A 219 10.85 12.93 0.84
CA ASP A 219 11.95 13.47 1.65
C ASP A 219 13.29 12.72 1.43
N GLY A 220 13.34 11.73 0.53
CA GLY A 220 14.55 10.97 0.21
C GLY A 220 15.00 9.99 1.29
N ARG A 221 14.15 9.66 2.26
CA ARG A 221 14.43 8.66 3.32
C ARG A 221 14.21 7.22 2.84
N VAL A 222 13.45 7.05 1.76
CA VAL A 222 13.14 5.75 1.15
C VAL A 222 13.59 5.74 -0.30
N GLN A 223 14.42 4.75 -0.66
CA GLN A 223 14.93 4.59 -2.02
C GLN A 223 14.24 3.43 -2.77
N ILE A 224 13.97 3.62 -4.05
CA ILE A 224 13.36 2.62 -4.94
C ILE A 224 14.45 1.88 -5.75
N GLY A 225 14.29 0.56 -5.92
CA GLY A 225 15.18 -0.24 -6.76
C GLY A 225 16.49 -0.68 -6.09
N GLY A 226 17.48 -0.99 -6.93
CA GLY A 226 18.80 -1.50 -6.54
C GLY A 226 19.83 -0.40 -6.28
N PHE A 227 21.03 -0.81 -5.84
CA PHE A 227 22.17 0.08 -5.57
C PHE A 227 21.90 1.24 -4.60
N ARG A 228 20.93 1.08 -3.68
CA ARG A 228 20.60 2.05 -2.62
C ARG A 228 21.82 2.59 -1.87
N SER A 229 22.74 1.70 -1.47
CA SER A 229 23.98 2.07 -0.77
C SER A 229 24.97 2.87 -1.60
N LYS A 230 24.81 2.91 -2.93
CA LYS A 230 25.58 3.74 -3.87
C LYS A 230 24.87 5.06 -4.20
N GLY A 231 23.79 5.41 -3.48
CA GLY A 231 23.02 6.63 -3.68
C GLY A 231 21.93 6.54 -4.76
N TYR A 232 21.57 5.34 -5.22
CA TYR A 232 20.56 5.15 -6.26
C TYR A 232 19.15 5.13 -5.68
N GLY A 233 18.16 5.46 -6.51
CA GLY A 233 16.76 5.27 -6.17
C GLY A 233 16.13 6.38 -5.35
N LEU A 234 16.81 7.52 -5.16
CA LEU A 234 16.19 8.72 -4.61
C LEU A 234 15.17 9.27 -5.61
N VAL A 235 13.99 9.60 -5.09
CA VAL A 235 12.86 10.09 -5.89
C VAL A 235 12.18 11.24 -5.17
N SER A 236 11.47 12.09 -5.89
CA SER A 236 10.43 12.97 -5.33
C SER A 236 9.06 12.42 -5.69
N VAL A 237 8.08 12.60 -4.81
CA VAL A 237 6.71 12.11 -4.98
C VAL A 237 5.73 13.26 -5.07
N GLY A 238 5.18 13.49 -6.26
CA GLY A 238 4.02 14.35 -6.47
C GLY A 238 2.74 13.63 -6.03
N LEU A 239 1.94 14.30 -5.20
CA LEU A 239 0.61 13.85 -4.80
C LEU A 239 -0.37 14.59 -5.70
N ASP A 240 -0.77 13.97 -6.80
CA ASP A 240 -1.49 14.68 -7.87
C ASP A 240 -2.98 14.74 -7.59
N ARG A 241 -3.54 13.64 -7.07
CA ARG A 241 -4.97 13.54 -6.75
C ARG A 241 -5.22 12.52 -5.65
N CYS A 242 -6.17 12.81 -4.77
CA CYS A 242 -6.66 11.89 -3.76
C CYS A 242 -8.19 11.86 -3.79
N GLU A 243 -8.79 10.71 -4.08
CA GLU A 243 -10.23 10.51 -4.09
C GLU A 243 -10.66 9.56 -2.97
N PHE A 244 -11.76 9.88 -2.29
CA PHE A 244 -12.39 9.03 -1.30
C PHE A 244 -13.81 8.65 -1.73
N PHE A 245 -14.19 7.42 -1.41
CA PHE A 245 -15.53 6.88 -1.62
C PHE A 245 -15.98 6.17 -0.34
N PHE A 246 -17.19 6.44 0.13
CA PHE A 246 -17.75 5.84 1.34
C PHE A 246 -19.13 5.22 1.08
N ALA A 247 -19.25 3.91 1.32
CA ALA A 247 -20.47 3.13 1.11
C ALA A 247 -21.44 3.20 2.30
N LYS A 248 -21.68 4.40 2.84
CA LYS A 248 -22.68 4.65 3.90
C LYS A 248 -23.41 5.97 3.61
N PRO A 249 -24.76 5.96 3.58
CA PRO A 249 -25.54 7.17 3.36
C PRO A 249 -25.46 8.10 4.58
N ASN A 250 -25.75 9.39 4.35
CA ASN A 250 -25.89 10.41 5.40
C ASN A 250 -24.65 10.60 6.30
N LEU A 251 -23.46 10.35 5.76
CA LEU A 251 -22.22 10.76 6.42
C LEU A 251 -22.04 12.28 6.32
N PRO A 252 -21.52 12.95 7.37
CA PRO A 252 -21.10 14.34 7.25
C PRO A 252 -20.09 14.52 6.09
N THR A 253 -20.30 15.54 5.27
CA THR A 253 -19.54 15.79 4.03
C THR A 253 -18.11 16.28 4.28
N ASN A 254 -17.82 16.72 5.50
CA ASN A 254 -16.54 17.29 5.92
C ASN A 254 -15.67 16.28 6.68
N GLY A 255 -15.74 14.98 6.35
CA GLY A 255 -14.99 13.95 7.06
C GLY A 255 -14.37 12.89 6.16
N VAL A 256 -13.31 12.26 6.66
CA VAL A 256 -12.75 11.02 6.11
C VAL A 256 -13.05 9.90 7.10
N TYR A 257 -13.61 8.80 6.60
CA TYR A 257 -14.12 7.72 7.44
C TYR A 257 -13.38 6.42 7.15
N GLY A 258 -12.73 5.86 8.17
CA GLY A 258 -12.21 4.50 8.09
C GLY A 258 -13.32 3.47 8.26
N ILE A 259 -13.02 2.21 7.93
CA ILE A 259 -13.98 1.10 7.93
C ILE A 259 -14.63 0.87 9.30
N GLY A 260 -13.95 1.20 10.40
CA GLY A 260 -14.47 1.10 11.76
C GLY A 260 -15.71 1.96 11.99
N SER A 261 -15.79 3.13 11.35
CA SER A 261 -16.94 4.05 11.42
C SER A 261 -18.11 3.66 10.51
N LEU A 262 -17.89 2.70 9.61
CA LEU A 262 -18.82 2.33 8.54
C LEU A 262 -19.54 1.00 8.78
N VAL A 263 -19.08 0.23 9.76
CA VAL A 263 -19.69 -1.06 10.15
C VAL A 263 -20.54 -0.94 11.41
N SER A 264 -21.31 -1.97 11.73
CA SER A 264 -22.04 -2.02 13.00
C SER A 264 -21.10 -2.16 14.19
N ASP A 265 -21.53 -1.73 15.38
CA ASP A 265 -20.74 -1.87 16.61
C ASP A 265 -20.33 -3.31 16.95
N HIS A 266 -21.19 -4.28 16.63
CA HIS A 266 -20.86 -5.70 16.76
C HIS A 266 -19.66 -6.06 15.88
N GLN A 267 -19.72 -5.72 14.59
CA GLN A 267 -18.64 -5.99 13.65
C GLN A 267 -17.36 -5.24 14.00
N ARG A 268 -17.48 -3.98 14.44
CA ARG A 268 -16.34 -3.16 14.89
C ARG A 268 -15.57 -3.85 16.01
N ARG A 269 -16.28 -4.35 17.04
CA ARG A 269 -15.67 -5.10 18.15
C ARG A 269 -15.08 -6.44 17.70
N GLU A 270 -15.79 -7.18 16.84
CA GLU A 270 -15.33 -8.50 16.37
C GLU A 270 -14.02 -8.42 15.57
N PHE A 271 -13.90 -7.43 14.69
CA PHE A 271 -12.69 -7.18 13.90
C PHE A 271 -11.62 -6.37 14.66
N GLY A 272 -11.94 -5.84 15.85
CA GLY A 272 -11.02 -5.02 16.64
C GLY A 272 -10.64 -3.70 15.96
N TYR A 273 -11.56 -3.09 15.22
CA TYR A 273 -11.35 -1.76 14.65
C TYR A 273 -11.41 -0.66 15.69
N MET A 274 -10.74 0.46 15.43
CA MET A 274 -10.80 1.65 16.30
C MET A 274 -12.22 2.23 16.39
N SER A 275 -12.58 2.76 17.57
CA SER A 275 -13.86 3.45 17.81
C SER A 275 -13.96 4.76 17.06
N ASP A 276 -12.86 5.53 17.07
CA ASP A 276 -12.78 6.87 16.51
C ASP A 276 -12.07 6.84 15.15
N ASP A 277 -12.50 5.92 14.28
CA ASP A 277 -11.92 5.71 12.96
C ASP A 277 -12.48 6.71 11.93
N TRP A 278 -12.38 8.00 12.25
CA TRP A 278 -12.84 9.11 11.41
C TRP A 278 -12.03 10.38 11.68
N LEU A 279 -11.97 11.28 10.70
CA LEU A 279 -11.26 12.55 10.78
C LEU A 279 -12.13 13.67 10.23
N LEU A 280 -12.34 14.73 11.01
CA LEU A 280 -12.97 15.96 10.55
C LEU A 280 -11.99 16.78 9.69
N LEU A 281 -12.38 17.11 8.48
CA LEU A 281 -11.67 18.02 7.59
C LEU A 281 -12.04 19.46 7.94
N ARG A 282 -11.16 20.16 8.67
CA ARG A 282 -11.21 21.62 8.78
C ARG A 282 -10.37 22.25 7.68
N LEU A 283 -10.78 22.03 6.43
CA LEU A 283 -10.14 22.73 5.31
C LEU A 283 -10.78 24.12 5.17
N PRO A 284 -10.01 25.18 4.90
CA PRO A 284 -10.56 26.51 4.65
C PRO A 284 -11.60 26.41 3.52
N GLN A 285 -12.75 27.05 3.74
CA GLN A 285 -13.98 26.88 2.97
C GLN A 285 -13.74 26.69 1.47
N MET A 286 -13.95 25.46 1.00
CA MET A 286 -13.93 25.14 -0.41
C MET A 286 -15.30 25.49 -0.97
N SER A 287 -15.33 26.51 -1.83
CA SER A 287 -16.52 27.00 -2.50
C SER A 287 -17.32 25.86 -3.12
N GLU A 288 -18.60 25.77 -2.76
CA GLU A 288 -19.62 25.12 -3.59
C GLU A 288 -19.63 25.84 -4.94
N HIS A 289 -18.89 25.34 -5.93
CA HIS A 289 -19.01 25.85 -7.29
C HIS A 289 -20.22 25.21 -7.95
N SER A 290 -21.28 26.03 -8.03
CA SER A 290 -22.32 25.95 -9.04
C SER A 290 -21.70 25.92 -10.45
N PRO A 291 -22.34 25.27 -11.44
CA PRO A 291 -21.66 24.79 -12.63
C PRO A 291 -21.66 25.85 -13.73
N GLU A 292 -20.67 26.73 -13.79
CA GLU A 292 -20.43 27.54 -14.99
C GLU A 292 -18.97 28.01 -15.05
N GLY A 293 -18.20 27.53 -16.03
CA GLY A 293 -16.85 28.05 -16.34
C GLY A 293 -15.70 27.05 -16.38
N ASN A 294 -15.64 26.24 -17.44
CA ASN A 294 -14.43 25.70 -18.13
C ASN A 294 -13.13 25.38 -17.35
N HIS A 295 -13.21 24.47 -16.37
CA HIS A 295 -12.31 23.32 -16.26
C HIS A 295 -13.15 22.15 -15.76
N ARG A 296 -13.82 21.45 -16.68
CA ARG A 296 -14.72 20.36 -16.32
C ARG A 296 -13.92 19.28 -15.56
N PRO A 297 -14.30 18.90 -14.33
CA PRO A 297 -13.91 17.60 -13.81
C PRO A 297 -14.38 16.55 -14.83
N SER A 298 -13.45 15.73 -15.33
CA SER A 298 -13.84 14.60 -16.17
C SER A 298 -14.58 13.62 -15.29
N VAL A 299 -15.91 13.61 -15.39
CA VAL A 299 -16.75 12.55 -14.87
C VAL A 299 -16.47 11.32 -15.73
N GLN A 300 -15.51 10.49 -15.31
CA GLN A 300 -15.56 9.08 -15.69
C GLN A 300 -16.76 8.50 -14.95
N TYR A 301 -17.73 8.00 -15.71
CA TYR A 301 -18.83 7.20 -15.18
C TYR A 301 -18.22 5.98 -14.48
N ASP A 302 -18.19 6.02 -13.15
CA ASP A 302 -18.02 4.84 -12.33
C ASP A 302 -19.42 4.48 -11.85
N VAL A 303 -19.97 3.36 -12.32
CA VAL A 303 -21.33 2.88 -11.97
C VAL A 303 -21.48 2.75 -10.44
N ILE A 304 -20.37 2.67 -9.72
CA ILE A 304 -20.28 2.67 -8.26
C ILE A 304 -20.64 4.05 -7.65
N ALA A 305 -20.32 5.17 -8.29
CA ALA A 305 -20.56 6.50 -7.71
C ALA A 305 -22.05 6.80 -7.43
N ASP A 306 -22.95 6.30 -8.29
CA ASP A 306 -24.41 6.45 -8.11
C ASP A 306 -25.00 5.43 -7.11
N LEU A 307 -24.27 4.35 -6.81
CA LEU A 307 -24.68 3.30 -5.87
C LEU A 307 -24.13 3.53 -4.45
N PHE A 308 -23.11 4.38 -4.28
CA PHE A 308 -22.28 4.40 -3.06
C PHE A 308 -21.93 5.83 -2.59
N GLY A 309 -22.84 6.44 -1.82
CA GLY A 309 -22.58 7.46 -0.80
C GLY A 309 -21.63 8.63 -1.14
N LEU A 310 -20.95 9.16 -0.12
CA LEU A 310 -20.15 10.39 -0.20
C LEU A 310 -18.86 10.18 -1.02
N LYS A 311 -18.63 11.04 -2.02
CA LYS A 311 -17.38 11.13 -2.79
C LYS A 311 -16.67 12.47 -2.50
N TYR A 312 -15.35 12.42 -2.27
CA TYR A 312 -14.53 13.62 -2.05
C TYR A 312 -13.21 13.55 -2.83
N VAL A 313 -12.73 14.70 -3.33
CA VAL A 313 -11.51 14.80 -4.16
C VAL A 313 -10.62 15.95 -3.70
N LEU A 314 -9.33 15.66 -3.53
CA LEU A 314 -8.25 16.64 -3.39
C LEU A 314 -7.35 16.58 -4.62
N SER A 315 -6.91 17.73 -5.11
CA SER A 315 -6.07 17.82 -6.33
C SER A 315 -4.83 18.70 -6.13
N SER A 316 -4.47 19.01 -4.88
CA SER A 316 -3.29 19.81 -4.54
C SER A 316 -2.34 18.97 -3.68
N HIS A 317 -1.06 18.96 -4.04
CA HIS A 317 -0.02 18.26 -3.29
C HIS A 317 -0.01 18.67 -1.82
N ASP A 318 -0.06 19.97 -1.53
CA ASP A 318 -0.04 20.50 -0.16
C ASP A 318 -1.31 20.12 0.62
N ALA A 319 -2.46 20.14 -0.04
CA ALA A 319 -3.72 19.75 0.59
C ALA A 319 -3.73 18.26 0.95
N ILE A 320 -3.23 17.39 0.05
CA ILE A 320 -3.11 15.96 0.31
C ILE A 320 -2.05 15.70 1.39
N LYS A 321 -0.90 16.36 1.35
CA LYS A 321 0.16 16.25 2.38
C LYS A 321 -0.35 16.68 3.76
N SER A 322 -1.12 17.77 3.82
CA SER A 322 -1.79 18.25 5.05
C SER A 322 -2.78 17.21 5.59
N LEU A 323 -3.64 16.65 4.73
CA LEU A 323 -4.54 15.56 5.11
C LEU A 323 -3.79 14.35 5.69
N LEU A 324 -2.78 13.86 4.98
CA LEU A 324 -1.99 12.71 5.42
C LEU A 324 -1.29 12.98 6.75
N SER A 325 -0.84 14.22 6.98
CA SER A 325 -0.25 14.66 8.25
C SER A 325 -1.27 14.67 9.38
N MET A 326 -2.50 15.15 9.14
CA MET A 326 -3.59 15.13 10.14
C MET A 326 -3.97 13.70 10.57
N LEU A 327 -3.86 12.73 9.66
CA LEU A 327 -4.15 11.32 9.95
C LEU A 327 -3.14 10.69 10.93
N THR A 328 -1.99 11.31 11.17
CA THR A 328 -0.99 10.84 12.16
C THR A 328 -1.59 10.65 13.55
N LYS A 329 -2.59 11.45 13.94
CA LYS A 329 -3.31 11.24 15.20
C LYS A 329 -3.93 9.85 15.27
N ASN A 330 -4.64 9.41 14.22
CA ASN A 330 -5.25 8.09 14.15
C ASN A 330 -4.22 6.96 14.25
N LEU A 331 -3.02 7.18 13.71
CA LEU A 331 -1.91 6.25 13.87
C LEU A 331 -1.42 6.19 15.32
N LEU A 332 -1.22 7.34 15.96
CA LEU A 332 -0.79 7.39 17.36
C LEU A 332 -1.81 6.71 18.27
N ASP A 333 -3.10 6.97 18.06
CA ASP A 333 -4.18 6.32 18.79
C ASP A 333 -4.13 4.79 18.58
N TYR A 334 -3.97 4.32 17.34
CA TYR A 334 -3.81 2.89 17.05
C TYR A 334 -2.60 2.27 17.75
N VAL A 335 -1.45 2.95 17.71
CA VAL A 335 -0.19 2.51 18.35
C VAL A 335 -0.38 2.39 19.87
N SER A 336 -0.95 3.38 20.52
CA SER A 336 -1.20 3.35 21.97
C SER A 336 -2.10 2.18 22.38
N HIS A 337 -3.09 1.82 21.56
CA HIS A 337 -3.97 0.67 21.83
C HIS A 337 -3.31 -0.70 21.62
N HIS A 338 -2.26 -0.79 20.80
CA HIS A 338 -1.67 -2.05 20.35
C HIS A 338 -0.21 -2.25 20.77
N ARG A 339 0.38 -1.32 21.51
CA ARG A 339 1.69 -1.50 22.12
C ARG A 339 1.63 -2.60 23.19
N PRO A 340 2.47 -3.64 23.11
CA PRO A 340 2.59 -4.60 24.19
C PRO A 340 3.29 -3.91 25.38
N GLY A 341 2.50 -3.48 26.37
CA GLY A 341 3.00 -3.03 27.68
C GLY A 341 2.67 -1.59 28.08
N GLU A 342 1.38 -1.29 28.28
CA GLU A 342 0.89 -0.27 29.24
C GLU A 342 -0.47 -0.70 29.87
N ARG A 343 -0.82 -1.99 29.77
CA ARG A 343 -1.95 -2.60 30.49
C ARG A 343 -1.42 -3.67 31.46
N ALA A 344 -0.73 -3.22 32.50
CA ALA A 344 -0.44 -3.98 33.72
C ALA A 344 0.23 -3.03 34.74
N SER A 345 -0.56 -2.25 35.48
CA SER A 345 -0.13 -1.69 36.77
C SER A 345 -1.27 -1.18 37.66
N ASP A 346 -2.48 -0.95 37.16
CA ASP A 346 -3.56 -0.33 37.96
C ASP A 346 -4.54 -1.29 38.67
N GLU A 347 -4.26 -2.60 38.77
CA GLU A 347 -5.12 -3.55 39.52
C GLU A 347 -4.45 -4.21 40.74
N THR A 348 -3.37 -3.63 41.29
CA THR A 348 -2.78 -4.14 42.56
C THR A 348 -2.49 -3.03 43.58
N GLN A 349 -3.49 -2.20 43.89
CA GLN A 349 -3.56 -1.53 45.19
C GLN A 349 -4.99 -1.65 45.75
N GLY A 350 -5.22 -2.76 46.44
CA GLY A 350 -6.51 -3.06 47.07
C GLY A 350 -6.52 -4.42 47.75
N SER A 351 -5.58 -4.68 48.65
CA SER A 351 -5.72 -5.64 49.77
C SER A 351 -4.41 -5.83 50.52
N SER A 352 -4.21 -5.01 51.56
CA SER A 352 -3.57 -5.41 52.82
C SER A 352 -3.72 -4.28 53.83
#